data_AF-A0A5N6W1K3-F1
#
_entry.id   AF-A0A5N6W1K3-F1
#
_cell.length_a   1.000
_cell.length_b   1.000
_cell.length_c   1.000
_cell.angle_alpha   90.00
_cell.angle_beta   90.00
_cell.angle_gamma   90.00
#
_symmetry.space_group_name_H-M   'P 1'
#
loop_
_entity.id
_entity.type
_entity.pdbx_description
1 polymer ?
#
loop_
_entity_poly.entity_id
_entity_poly.type
_entity_poly.pdbx_seq_one_letter_code
_entity_poly.pdbx_strand_id
1 'polypeptide(L)'
;MTYLTFIIDNYDQIPTRGAVFAHGSRFAWHNDHQTYDNADLLAALNIPAALEPWGYHNLRCDWSLSTCPSNVPPQGGLENAFTAAFQPWSARAVSDIALPKALDALFGTGAGSQAKLGRTHTVRSQCCAQFVVARDNIRRHSREEYVALRQWLLDAGTHRNAASLDDRTSGRVLSYIWHILFIDQNSVAGVSDGVDLEALNHQACPSAKDCYCRLYGRCGLDRCVSGSCFGQYRLPKNLRLPDDWAATH
;
A
#
# COMPACT_ATOMS: atom_id res chain seq x y z
N MET A 1 7.08 1.10 11.28
CA MET A 1 7.22 0.55 12.63
C MET A 1 5.95 0.67 13.45
N THR A 2 5.37 1.87 13.59
CA THR A 2 4.15 2.12 14.38
C THR A 2 2.98 1.19 14.07
N TYR A 3 2.66 0.94 12.79
CA TYR A 3 1.53 0.08 12.42
C TYR A 3 1.73 -1.37 12.89
N LEU A 4 2.94 -1.92 12.73
CA LEU A 4 3.27 -3.28 13.18
C LEU A 4 3.18 -3.38 14.71
N THR A 5 3.73 -2.40 15.43
CA THR A 5 3.62 -2.36 16.89
C THR A 5 2.17 -2.33 17.34
N PHE A 6 1.32 -1.50 16.73
CA PHE A 6 -0.11 -1.49 17.03
C PHE A 6 -0.76 -2.86 16.80
N ILE A 7 -0.51 -3.49 15.64
CA ILE A 7 -1.09 -4.80 15.31
C ILE A 7 -0.63 -5.86 16.32
N ILE A 8 0.65 -5.90 16.66
CA ILE A 8 1.24 -6.89 17.56
C ILE A 8 0.68 -6.72 18.98
N ASP A 9 0.72 -5.49 19.51
CA ASP A 9 0.36 -5.21 20.91
C ASP A 9 -1.15 -5.36 21.15
N ASN A 10 -1.96 -5.20 20.09
CA ASN A 10 -3.42 -5.27 20.17
C ASN A 10 -4.01 -6.50 19.48
N TYR A 11 -3.21 -7.47 19.04
CA TYR A 11 -3.65 -8.56 18.14
C TYR A 11 -4.94 -9.29 18.61
N ASP A 12 -5.04 -9.58 19.91
CA ASP A 12 -6.21 -10.25 20.50
C ASP A 12 -7.39 -9.29 20.75
N GLN A 13 -7.13 -7.98 20.79
CA GLN A 13 -8.07 -6.92 21.16
C GLN A 13 -8.42 -5.98 20.00
N ILE A 14 -7.98 -6.27 18.77
CA ILE A 14 -8.34 -5.48 17.58
C ILE A 14 -9.87 -5.37 17.52
N PRO A 15 -10.43 -4.14 17.36
CA PRO A 15 -11.88 -3.95 17.28
C PRO A 15 -12.51 -4.82 16.20
N THR A 16 -13.74 -5.28 16.42
CA THR A 16 -14.48 -6.10 15.43
C THR A 16 -14.61 -5.40 14.07
N ARG A 17 -14.67 -4.05 14.05
CA ARG A 17 -14.73 -3.26 12.82
C ARG A 17 -13.39 -3.14 12.08
N GLY A 18 -12.31 -3.68 12.62
CA GLY A 18 -10.96 -3.54 12.08
C GLY A 18 -10.23 -2.30 12.57
N ALA A 19 -9.29 -1.82 11.76
CA ALA A 19 -8.44 -0.67 12.07
C ALA A 19 -8.21 0.21 10.83
N VAL A 20 -8.01 1.50 11.07
CA VAL A 20 -7.60 2.48 10.05
C VAL A 20 -6.19 2.93 10.38
N PHE A 21 -5.30 2.84 9.40
CA PHE A 21 -3.91 3.27 9.49
C PHE A 21 -3.67 4.46 8.56
N ALA A 22 -3.20 5.56 9.11
CA ALA A 22 -2.94 6.79 8.37
C ALA A 22 -1.67 7.49 8.87
N HIS A 23 -1.07 8.32 8.02
CA HIS A 23 0.05 9.16 8.42
C HIS A 23 -0.41 10.23 9.41
N GLY A 24 0.49 10.62 10.31
CA GLY A 24 0.15 11.52 11.43
C GLY A 24 -0.12 12.97 11.03
N SER A 25 0.32 13.41 9.86
CA SER A 25 0.11 14.79 9.39
C SER A 25 -1.33 14.98 8.90
N ARG A 26 -2.07 15.89 9.54
CA ARG A 26 -3.42 16.26 9.10
C ARG A 26 -3.42 16.75 7.65
N PHE A 27 -2.50 17.63 7.29
CA PHE A 27 -2.33 18.13 5.93
C PHE A 27 -1.09 17.51 5.28
N ALA A 28 -1.28 16.73 4.22
CA ALA A 28 -0.17 16.09 3.51
C ALA A 28 -0.52 15.81 2.05
N TRP A 29 0.48 15.88 1.16
CA TRP A 29 0.29 15.66 -0.27
C TRP A 29 -0.36 14.31 -0.61
N HIS A 30 -0.23 13.30 0.25
CA HIS A 30 -0.79 11.97 0.03
C HIS A 30 -2.23 11.80 0.57
N ASN A 31 -2.84 12.87 1.08
CA ASN A 31 -4.25 12.90 1.43
C ASN A 31 -5.05 13.32 0.20
N ASP A 32 -5.96 12.46 -0.21
CA ASP A 32 -6.72 12.57 -1.47
C ASP A 32 -7.89 13.55 -1.36
N HIS A 33 -7.59 14.77 -0.90
CA HIS A 33 -8.52 15.85 -0.63
C HIS A 33 -8.10 17.13 -1.36
N GLN A 34 -9.06 17.97 -1.72
CA GLN A 34 -8.80 19.25 -2.40
C GLN A 34 -7.86 20.17 -1.62
N THR A 35 -7.99 20.15 -0.29
CA THR A 35 -7.17 20.91 0.66
C THR A 35 -6.14 20.03 1.37
N TYR A 36 -5.98 18.78 0.95
CA TYR A 36 -5.09 17.79 1.57
C TYR A 36 -5.39 17.45 3.05
N ASP A 37 -6.59 17.80 3.53
CA ASP A 37 -7.02 17.52 4.90
C ASP A 37 -7.41 16.06 5.10
N ASN A 38 -6.69 15.33 5.94
CA ASN A 38 -7.01 13.96 6.31
C ASN A 38 -8.17 13.88 7.30
N ALA A 39 -8.42 14.91 8.10
CA ALA A 39 -9.51 14.89 9.08
C ALA A 39 -10.86 14.78 8.37
N ASP A 40 -11.05 15.54 7.28
CA ASP A 40 -12.24 15.48 6.44
C ASP A 40 -12.42 14.11 5.77
N LEU A 41 -11.33 13.52 5.25
CA LEU A 41 -11.35 12.19 4.66
C LEU A 41 -11.73 11.12 5.69
N LEU A 42 -11.11 11.15 6.87
CA LEU A 42 -11.38 10.18 7.94
C LEU A 42 -12.80 10.33 8.50
N ALA A 43 -13.32 11.55 8.61
CA ALA A 43 -14.69 11.80 9.04
C ALA A 43 -15.72 11.27 8.03
N ALA A 44 -15.42 11.32 6.73
CA ALA A 44 -16.27 10.82 5.66
C ALA A 44 -16.08 9.31 5.38
N LEU A 45 -15.10 8.65 6.00
CA LEU A 45 -14.71 7.28 5.67
C LEU A 45 -15.83 6.27 6.00
N ASN A 46 -16.37 5.65 4.96
CA ASN A 46 -17.35 4.57 5.07
C ASN A 46 -16.63 3.22 5.25
N ILE A 47 -16.26 2.91 6.50
CA ILE A 47 -15.54 1.69 6.86
C ILE A 47 -16.26 0.42 6.37
N PRO A 48 -17.58 0.21 6.58
CA PRO A 48 -18.27 -0.97 6.07
C PRO A 48 -18.16 -1.13 4.55
N ALA A 49 -18.41 -0.07 3.77
CA ALA A 49 -18.34 -0.13 2.32
C ALA A 49 -16.91 -0.34 1.81
N ALA A 50 -15.92 0.23 2.49
CA ALA A 50 -14.50 0.07 2.17
C ALA A 50 -14.05 -1.39 2.33
N LEU A 51 -14.50 -2.06 3.40
CA LEU A 51 -14.09 -3.41 3.76
C LEU A 51 -14.91 -4.50 3.07
N GLU A 52 -16.09 -4.20 2.53
CA GLU A 52 -17.02 -5.20 1.99
C GLU A 52 -16.42 -6.13 0.92
N PRO A 53 -15.65 -5.68 -0.09
CA PRO A 53 -15.20 -6.58 -1.15
C PRO A 53 -14.13 -7.56 -0.67
N TRP A 54 -13.10 -7.04 0.02
CA TRP A 54 -11.85 -7.78 0.25
C TRP A 54 -11.33 -7.68 1.69
N GLY A 55 -12.05 -6.97 2.57
CA GLY A 55 -11.62 -6.66 3.94
C GLY A 55 -10.37 -5.77 4.04
N TYR A 56 -10.01 -5.10 2.95
CA TYR A 56 -8.92 -4.13 2.87
C TYR A 56 -9.25 -3.07 1.81
N HIS A 57 -8.88 -1.81 2.09
CA HIS A 57 -8.88 -0.75 1.08
C HIS A 57 -7.83 0.32 1.38
N ASN A 58 -7.08 0.76 0.37
CA ASN A 58 -6.19 1.91 0.49
C ASN A 58 -7.02 3.21 0.53
N LEU A 59 -6.68 4.19 1.38
CA LEU A 59 -7.46 5.43 1.51
C LEU A 59 -7.27 6.39 0.33
N ARG A 60 -6.26 6.18 -0.52
CA ARG A 60 -5.95 7.03 -1.67
C ARG A 60 -6.55 6.45 -2.95
N CYS A 61 -7.36 7.24 -3.64
CA CYS A 61 -8.01 6.90 -4.91
C CYS A 61 -7.21 7.35 -6.14
N ASP A 62 -6.55 8.51 -6.08
CA ASP A 62 -5.77 9.04 -7.20
C ASP A 62 -4.50 8.21 -7.50
N TRP A 63 -4.28 7.93 -8.79
CA TRP A 63 -3.21 7.06 -9.29
C TRP A 63 -1.91 7.79 -9.65
N SER A 64 -1.80 9.11 -9.45
CA SER A 64 -0.64 9.89 -9.95
C SER A 64 0.74 9.39 -9.46
N LEU A 65 0.79 8.72 -8.30
CA LEU A 65 2.02 8.09 -7.78
C LEU A 65 1.84 6.60 -7.45
N SER A 66 0.81 5.96 -8.02
CA SER A 66 0.54 4.53 -7.82
C SER A 66 1.34 3.67 -8.81
N THR A 67 1.21 2.35 -8.67
CA THR A 67 1.64 1.39 -9.69
C THR A 67 0.48 0.79 -10.49
N CYS A 68 -0.72 1.37 -10.37
CA CYS A 68 -1.91 0.93 -11.10
C CYS A 68 -1.86 1.14 -12.63
N PRO A 69 -1.26 2.23 -13.17
CA PRO A 69 -1.19 2.42 -14.62
C PRO A 69 -0.49 1.26 -15.34
N SER A 70 -1.07 0.76 -16.43
CA SER A 70 -0.60 -0.45 -17.14
C SER A 70 0.86 -0.36 -17.64
N ASN A 71 1.36 0.85 -17.89
CA ASN A 71 2.72 1.13 -18.36
C ASN A 71 3.80 1.12 -17.26
N VAL A 72 3.45 0.81 -16.01
CA VAL A 72 4.45 0.69 -14.93
C VAL A 72 5.35 -0.52 -15.19
N PRO A 73 6.67 -0.35 -15.22
CA PRO A 73 7.60 -1.45 -15.48
C PRO A 73 7.62 -2.46 -14.31
N PRO A 74 7.87 -3.76 -14.60
CA PRO A 74 8.03 -4.78 -13.59
C PRO A 74 9.11 -4.43 -12.55
N GLN A 75 8.81 -4.62 -11.26
CA GLN A 75 9.75 -4.32 -10.18
C GLN A 75 11.07 -5.11 -10.29
N GLY A 76 11.02 -6.35 -10.78
CA GLY A 76 12.21 -7.18 -11.08
C GLY A 76 12.76 -7.02 -12.50
N GLY A 77 12.27 -6.04 -13.27
CA GLY A 77 12.59 -5.83 -14.68
C GLY A 77 13.97 -5.18 -14.90
N LEU A 78 14.53 -5.37 -16.10
CA LEU A 78 15.80 -4.78 -16.51
C LEU A 78 15.75 -3.24 -16.53
N GLU A 79 14.64 -2.67 -16.99
CA GLU A 79 14.45 -1.21 -17.05
C GLU A 79 14.63 -0.57 -15.67
N ASN A 80 13.91 -1.06 -14.65
CA ASN A 80 14.03 -0.55 -13.28
C ASN A 80 15.44 -0.78 -12.71
N ALA A 81 16.11 -1.88 -13.05
CA ALA A 81 17.49 -2.12 -12.65
C ALA A 81 18.45 -1.09 -13.26
N PHE A 82 18.30 -0.75 -14.54
CA PHE A 82 19.07 0.32 -15.18
C PHE A 82 18.75 1.68 -14.56
N THR A 83 17.46 2.02 -14.38
CA THR A 83 17.06 3.30 -13.76
C THR A 83 17.62 3.43 -12.35
N ALA A 84 17.55 2.39 -11.52
CA ALA A 84 18.10 2.43 -10.17
C ALA A 84 19.63 2.59 -10.16
N ALA A 85 20.34 1.98 -11.11
CA ALA A 85 21.79 2.13 -11.23
C ALA A 85 22.21 3.56 -11.64
N PHE A 86 21.47 4.20 -12.55
CA PHE A 86 21.77 5.55 -13.01
C PHE A 86 21.14 6.67 -12.17
N GLN A 87 20.09 6.36 -11.40
CA GLN A 87 19.37 7.30 -10.54
C GLN A 87 19.24 6.75 -9.10
N PRO A 88 20.35 6.54 -8.38
CA PRO A 88 20.33 5.96 -7.04
C PRO A 88 19.60 6.84 -5.99
N TRP A 89 19.40 8.13 -6.27
CA TRP A 89 18.59 9.03 -5.44
C TRP A 89 17.07 8.84 -5.62
N SER A 90 16.64 8.09 -6.64
CA SER A 90 15.24 7.77 -6.88
C SER A 90 14.78 6.69 -5.91
N ALA A 91 14.20 7.11 -4.78
CA ALA A 91 13.62 6.19 -3.82
C ALA A 91 12.59 5.24 -4.47
N ARG A 92 11.90 5.67 -5.54
CA ARG A 92 11.00 4.80 -6.32
C ARG A 92 11.76 3.65 -6.98
N ALA A 93 12.74 3.97 -7.82
CA ALA A 93 13.47 2.95 -8.58
C ALA A 93 14.22 1.97 -7.64
N VAL A 94 14.87 2.50 -6.60
CA VAL A 94 15.60 1.69 -5.60
C VAL A 94 14.66 0.76 -4.83
N SER A 95 13.48 1.23 -4.42
CA SER A 95 12.50 0.39 -3.71
C SER A 95 11.88 -0.66 -4.62
N ASP A 96 11.59 -0.31 -5.88
CA ASP A 96 10.97 -1.22 -6.82
C ASP A 96 11.91 -2.42 -7.06
N ILE A 97 13.22 -2.21 -7.27
CA ILE A 97 14.17 -3.34 -7.42
C ILE A 97 14.44 -4.10 -6.12
N ALA A 98 14.15 -3.52 -4.96
CA ALA A 98 14.30 -4.18 -3.66
C ALA A 98 13.14 -5.12 -3.33
N LEU A 99 11.96 -4.88 -3.91
CA LEU A 99 10.73 -5.63 -3.62
C LEU A 99 10.88 -7.15 -3.83
N PRO A 100 11.40 -7.67 -4.96
CA PRO A 100 11.53 -9.12 -5.15
C PRO A 100 12.38 -9.79 -4.06
N LYS A 101 13.50 -9.16 -3.68
CA LYS A 101 14.38 -9.67 -2.60
C LYS A 101 13.67 -9.62 -1.24
N ALA A 102 12.92 -8.57 -0.96
CA ALA A 102 12.17 -8.46 0.28
C ALA A 102 11.07 -9.52 0.39
N LEU A 103 10.34 -9.79 -0.70
CA LEU A 103 9.33 -10.85 -0.72
C LEU A 103 9.94 -12.23 -0.51
N ASP A 104 11.09 -12.52 -1.14
CA ASP A 104 11.82 -13.78 -0.92
C ASP A 104 12.31 -13.91 0.53
N ALA A 105 12.82 -12.84 1.13
CA ALA A 105 13.25 -12.84 2.52
C ALA A 105 12.11 -13.04 3.52
N LEU A 106 10.93 -12.48 3.24
CA LEU A 106 9.78 -12.51 4.13
C LEU A 106 8.90 -13.76 3.97
N PHE A 107 8.79 -14.28 2.74
CA PHE A 107 7.83 -15.34 2.38
C PHE A 107 8.48 -16.56 1.70
N GLY A 108 9.79 -16.57 1.50
CA GLY A 108 10.51 -17.64 0.80
C GLY A 108 11.07 -18.77 1.68
N THR A 109 10.90 -18.72 3.00
CA THR A 109 11.54 -19.66 3.94
C THR A 109 10.73 -20.93 4.27
N GLY A 110 9.53 -21.10 3.69
CA GLY A 110 8.72 -22.31 3.84
C GLY A 110 9.11 -23.41 2.84
N ALA A 111 9.12 -24.67 3.28
CA ALA A 111 9.32 -25.81 2.38
C ALA A 111 8.20 -25.83 1.32
N GLY A 112 8.52 -25.43 0.08
CA GLY A 112 7.58 -25.41 -1.05
C GLY A 112 7.12 -24.01 -1.50
N SER A 113 7.34 -22.94 -0.72
CA SER A 113 6.89 -21.59 -1.07
C SER A 113 7.95 -20.82 -1.85
N GLN A 114 7.83 -20.77 -3.18
CA GLN A 114 8.58 -19.79 -3.98
C GLN A 114 7.71 -18.54 -4.17
N ALA A 115 7.67 -17.65 -3.19
CA ALA A 115 7.13 -16.30 -3.36
C ALA A 115 8.07 -15.46 -4.25
N LYS A 116 8.28 -15.91 -5.50
CA LYS A 116 9.22 -15.32 -6.44
C LYS A 116 8.49 -14.37 -7.38
N LEU A 117 8.67 -13.07 -7.13
CA LEU A 117 8.29 -12.05 -8.09
C LEU A 117 9.25 -12.08 -9.28
N GLY A 118 8.87 -12.82 -10.33
CA GLY A 118 9.60 -12.90 -11.59
C GLY A 118 9.83 -11.54 -12.30
N ARG A 119 10.77 -11.51 -13.24
CA ARG A 119 11.25 -10.29 -13.92
C ARG A 119 10.21 -9.60 -14.81
N THR A 120 9.14 -10.31 -15.15
CA THR A 120 8.02 -9.83 -15.98
C THR A 120 6.78 -9.50 -15.13
N HIS A 121 6.80 -9.84 -13.85
CA HIS A 121 5.67 -9.63 -12.95
C HIS A 121 5.68 -8.20 -12.39
N THR A 122 4.53 -7.55 -12.42
CA THR A 122 4.34 -6.20 -11.88
C THR A 122 3.35 -6.25 -10.74
N VAL A 123 3.76 -5.80 -9.55
CA VAL A 123 2.85 -5.57 -8.42
C VAL A 123 2.25 -4.17 -8.53
N ARG A 124 0.92 -4.11 -8.52
CA ARG A 124 0.12 -2.91 -8.73
C ARG A 124 -0.63 -2.58 -7.46
N SER A 125 -0.53 -1.33 -7.03
CA SER A 125 -1.25 -0.84 -5.87
C SER A 125 -1.39 0.67 -5.88
N GLN A 126 -2.46 1.14 -5.28
CA GLN A 126 -2.59 2.54 -4.86
C GLN A 126 -1.47 2.92 -3.88
N CYS A 127 -1.04 4.18 -3.93
CA CYS A 127 0.11 4.63 -3.14
C CYS A 127 -0.19 4.73 -1.64
N CYS A 128 0.91 4.73 -0.87
CA CYS A 128 1.15 5.59 0.30
C CYS A 128 0.87 4.97 1.67
N ALA A 129 0.54 3.69 1.77
CA ALA A 129 0.38 3.00 3.07
C ALA A 129 -0.57 3.73 4.04
N GLN A 130 -1.66 4.28 3.51
CA GLN A 130 -2.82 4.66 4.33
C GLN A 130 -3.95 3.72 3.92
N PHE A 131 -4.52 2.99 4.86
CA PHE A 131 -5.49 1.95 4.54
C PHE A 131 -6.43 1.65 5.71
N VAL A 132 -7.56 1.06 5.38
CA VAL A 132 -8.47 0.43 6.34
C VAL A 132 -8.43 -1.08 6.11
N VAL A 133 -8.44 -1.85 7.20
CA VAL A 133 -8.36 -3.31 7.16
C VAL A 133 -9.26 -3.91 8.23
N ALA A 134 -9.98 -4.98 7.88
CA ALA A 134 -10.84 -5.71 8.80
C ALA A 134 -10.01 -6.54 9.79
N ARG A 135 -10.56 -6.79 10.98
CA ARG A 135 -9.91 -7.62 12.00
C ARG A 135 -9.60 -9.02 11.47
N ASP A 136 -10.54 -9.61 10.77
CA ASP A 136 -10.42 -10.99 10.32
C ASP A 136 -9.31 -11.11 9.26
N ASN A 137 -9.12 -10.08 8.44
CA ASN A 137 -7.99 -9.97 7.50
C ASN A 137 -6.65 -9.88 8.21
N ILE A 138 -6.56 -9.12 9.31
CA ILE A 138 -5.34 -9.08 10.14
C ILE A 138 -5.08 -10.48 10.73
N ARG A 139 -6.13 -11.17 11.21
CA ARG A 139 -6.02 -12.48 11.87
C ARG A 139 -5.78 -13.66 10.94
N ARG A 140 -5.77 -13.45 9.61
CA ARG A 140 -5.31 -14.48 8.67
C ARG A 140 -3.82 -14.78 8.83
N HIS A 141 -3.06 -13.82 9.35
CA HIS A 141 -1.65 -13.98 9.68
C HIS A 141 -1.51 -13.98 11.20
N SER A 142 -0.70 -14.89 11.72
CA SER A 142 -0.34 -15.01 13.12
C SER A 142 0.34 -13.75 13.66
N ARG A 143 0.31 -13.58 14.99
CA ARG A 143 1.06 -12.51 15.66
C ARG A 143 2.55 -12.62 15.35
N GLU A 144 3.07 -13.83 15.30
CA GLU A 144 4.47 -14.16 15.07
C GLU A 144 4.93 -13.74 13.67
N GLU A 145 4.07 -13.84 12.65
CA GLU A 145 4.37 -13.30 11.31
C GLU A 145 4.54 -11.78 11.32
N TYR A 146 3.71 -11.05 12.07
CA TYR A 146 3.91 -9.60 12.26
C TYR A 146 5.17 -9.28 13.06
N VAL A 147 5.50 -10.09 14.06
CA VAL A 147 6.75 -9.96 14.82
C VAL A 147 7.96 -10.20 13.92
N ALA A 148 7.91 -11.21 13.04
CA ALA A 148 8.96 -11.49 12.07
C ALA A 148 9.11 -10.36 11.05
N LEU A 149 8.00 -9.83 10.53
CA LEU A 149 8.01 -8.66 9.64
C LEU A 149 8.59 -7.41 10.34
N ARG A 150 8.29 -7.23 11.63
CA ARG A 150 8.89 -6.18 12.45
C ARG A 150 10.39 -6.40 12.64
N GLN A 151 10.80 -7.64 12.93
CA GLN A 151 12.20 -7.99 13.13
C GLN A 151 13.02 -7.78 11.86
N TRP A 152 12.46 -8.12 10.69
CA TRP A 152 13.08 -7.85 9.38
C TRP A 152 13.45 -6.36 9.19
N LEU A 153 12.65 -5.43 9.73
CA LEU A 153 12.96 -3.99 9.72
C LEU A 153 14.03 -3.62 10.76
N LEU A 154 13.95 -4.20 11.96
CA LEU A 154 14.89 -3.92 13.07
C LEU A 154 16.29 -4.47 12.80
N ASP A 155 16.40 -5.54 12.02
CA ASP A 155 17.66 -6.15 11.61
C ASP A 155 18.38 -5.39 10.48
N ALA A 156 17.84 -4.24 10.04
CA ALA A 156 18.43 -3.43 8.98
C ALA A 156 19.89 -3.08 9.30
N GLY A 157 20.77 -3.30 8.32
CA GLY A 157 22.22 -3.07 8.46
C GLY A 157 22.99 -4.13 9.27
N THR A 158 22.31 -5.10 9.89
CA THR A 158 22.96 -6.14 10.71
C THR A 158 22.80 -7.56 10.15
N HIS A 159 21.75 -7.84 9.38
CA HIS A 159 21.51 -9.15 8.77
C HIS A 159 21.40 -9.10 7.24
N ARG A 160 21.91 -10.13 6.56
CA ARG A 160 22.00 -10.19 5.08
C ARG A 160 20.64 -10.15 4.36
N ASN A 161 19.59 -10.67 5.01
CA ASN A 161 18.23 -10.76 4.47
C ASN A 161 17.27 -9.74 5.11
N ALA A 162 17.78 -8.77 5.87
CA ALA A 162 16.98 -7.72 6.48
C ALA A 162 16.57 -6.62 5.48
N ALA A 163 15.73 -5.70 5.95
CA ALA A 163 15.34 -4.50 5.23
C ALA A 163 16.51 -3.59 4.88
N SER A 164 16.27 -2.66 3.95
CA SER A 164 17.22 -1.57 3.69
C SER A 164 17.41 -0.72 4.95
N LEU A 165 18.64 -0.22 5.15
CA LEU A 165 18.90 0.78 6.18
C LEU A 165 18.28 2.15 5.84
N ASP A 166 17.97 2.39 4.56
CA ASP A 166 17.22 3.58 4.14
C ASP A 166 15.71 3.39 4.39
N ASP A 167 15.18 4.10 5.38
CA ASP A 167 13.77 4.05 5.77
C ASP A 167 12.81 4.40 4.64
N ARG A 168 13.23 5.25 3.69
CA ARG A 168 12.42 5.58 2.52
C ARG A 168 12.22 4.35 1.64
N THR A 169 13.28 3.58 1.45
CA THR A 169 13.24 2.31 0.71
C THR A 169 12.39 1.27 1.44
N SER A 170 12.68 1.03 2.71
CA SER A 170 11.96 0.03 3.54
C SER A 170 10.48 0.36 3.69
N GLY A 171 10.14 1.63 3.89
CA GLY A 171 8.76 2.11 3.96
C GLY A 171 7.97 1.93 2.66
N ARG A 172 8.62 2.13 1.51
CA ARG A 172 8.00 1.86 0.20
C ARG A 172 7.80 0.37 -0.06
N VAL A 173 8.75 -0.48 0.34
CA VAL A 173 8.57 -1.94 0.30
C VAL A 173 7.38 -2.37 1.16
N LEU A 174 7.27 -1.87 2.40
CA LEU A 174 6.09 -2.13 3.24
C LEU A 174 4.79 -1.63 2.61
N SER A 175 4.82 -0.52 1.87
CA SER A 175 3.64 0.00 1.18
C SER A 175 3.08 -1.01 0.16
N TYR A 176 3.95 -1.80 -0.49
CA TYR A 176 3.50 -2.94 -1.30
C TYR A 176 3.02 -4.10 -0.44
N ILE A 177 3.70 -4.42 0.67
CA ILE A 177 3.36 -5.60 1.47
C ILE A 177 1.95 -5.51 2.08
N TRP A 178 1.45 -4.32 2.44
CA TRP A 178 0.14 -4.21 3.11
C TRP A 178 -1.03 -4.82 2.34
N HIS A 179 -1.15 -4.53 1.04
CA HIS A 179 -2.26 -5.07 0.25
C HIS A 179 -2.05 -6.57 -0.06
N ILE A 180 -0.80 -7.02 -0.20
CA ILE A 180 -0.45 -8.45 -0.35
C ILE A 180 -0.89 -9.24 0.88
N LEU A 181 -0.66 -8.72 2.09
CA LEU A 181 -1.08 -9.37 3.33
C LEU A 181 -2.60 -9.36 3.49
N PHE A 182 -3.25 -8.24 3.19
CA PHE A 182 -4.60 -8.01 3.69
C PHE A 182 -5.72 -8.24 2.68
N ILE A 183 -5.50 -8.14 1.37
CA ILE A 183 -6.59 -8.38 0.41
C ILE A 183 -6.95 -9.87 0.41
N ASP A 184 -8.23 -10.17 0.65
CA ASP A 184 -8.71 -11.54 0.59
C ASP A 184 -8.55 -12.15 -0.82
N GLN A 185 -7.81 -13.26 -0.89
CA GLN A 185 -7.58 -14.02 -2.12
C GLN A 185 -8.54 -15.22 -2.25
N ASN A 186 -9.31 -15.57 -1.20
CA ASN A 186 -10.15 -16.78 -1.16
C ASN A 186 -11.33 -16.78 -2.14
N SER A 187 -11.63 -15.64 -2.77
CA SER A 187 -12.60 -15.51 -3.86
C SER A 187 -12.09 -16.09 -5.20
N VAL A 188 -10.82 -16.48 -5.32
CA VAL A 188 -10.28 -17.11 -6.54
C VAL A 188 -10.35 -18.63 -6.40
N ALA A 189 -11.37 -19.24 -7.01
CA ALA A 189 -11.52 -20.69 -7.05
C ALA A 189 -10.33 -21.34 -7.78
N GLY A 190 -9.59 -22.22 -7.09
CA GLY A 190 -8.54 -23.06 -7.69
C GLY A 190 -7.09 -22.70 -7.35
N VAL A 191 -6.83 -21.67 -6.53
CA VAL A 191 -5.48 -21.37 -6.03
C VAL A 191 -5.30 -22.03 -4.67
N SER A 192 -4.63 -23.20 -4.64
CA SER A 192 -4.42 -23.95 -3.39
C SER A 192 -3.16 -23.56 -2.63
N ASP A 193 -2.22 -22.83 -3.26
CA ASP A 193 -1.00 -22.30 -2.62
C ASP A 193 -0.50 -21.06 -3.38
N GLY A 194 -0.56 -19.89 -2.74
CA GLY A 194 0.03 -18.64 -3.26
C GLY A 194 -0.96 -17.50 -3.52
N VAL A 195 -0.45 -16.42 -4.15
CA VAL A 195 -1.21 -15.21 -4.50
C VAL A 195 -1.39 -15.16 -6.02
N ASP A 196 -2.63 -15.03 -6.48
CA ASP A 196 -2.92 -14.69 -7.88
C ASP A 196 -2.60 -13.21 -8.10
N LEU A 197 -1.49 -12.95 -8.79
CA LEU A 197 -1.01 -11.59 -9.00
C LEU A 197 -1.98 -10.76 -9.87
N GLU A 198 -2.68 -11.37 -10.82
CA GLU A 198 -3.62 -10.64 -11.68
C GLU A 198 -4.84 -10.22 -10.85
N ALA A 199 -5.39 -11.14 -10.06
CA ALA A 199 -6.49 -10.84 -9.15
C ALA A 199 -6.09 -9.79 -8.11
N LEU A 200 -4.93 -9.95 -7.46
CA LEU A 200 -4.41 -8.98 -6.49
C LEU A 200 -4.27 -7.58 -7.11
N ASN A 201 -3.68 -7.49 -8.30
CA ASN A 201 -3.48 -6.22 -9.00
C ASN A 201 -4.81 -5.54 -9.35
N HIS A 202 -5.80 -6.31 -9.78
CA HIS A 202 -7.14 -5.80 -10.08
C HIS A 202 -7.81 -5.27 -8.80
N GLN A 203 -7.75 -6.05 -7.71
CA GLN A 203 -8.34 -5.69 -6.41
C GLN A 203 -7.66 -4.47 -5.77
N ALA A 204 -6.34 -4.33 -5.90
CA ALA A 204 -5.55 -3.25 -5.32
C ALA A 204 -5.60 -1.92 -6.12
N CYS A 205 -6.22 -1.93 -7.30
CA CYS A 205 -6.30 -0.80 -8.21
C CYS A 205 -7.73 -0.55 -8.72
N PRO A 206 -8.69 -0.25 -7.82
CA PRO A 206 -10.01 0.18 -8.24
C PRO A 206 -9.94 1.51 -8.99
N SER A 207 -10.90 1.76 -9.90
CA SER A 207 -11.00 3.04 -10.58
C SER A 207 -11.18 4.17 -9.55
N ALA A 208 -10.66 5.37 -9.85
CA ALA A 208 -10.79 6.51 -8.94
C ALA A 208 -12.27 6.81 -8.61
N LYS A 209 -13.16 6.68 -9.60
CA LYS A 209 -14.61 6.85 -9.42
C LYS A 209 -15.17 5.88 -8.39
N ASP A 210 -14.88 4.59 -8.53
CA ASP A 210 -15.39 3.56 -7.63
C ASP A 210 -14.79 3.70 -6.23
N CYS A 211 -13.50 4.05 -6.17
CA CYS A 211 -12.80 4.30 -4.92
C CYS A 211 -13.42 5.46 -4.13
N TYR A 212 -13.61 6.64 -4.74
CA TYR A 212 -14.18 7.80 -4.03
C TYR A 212 -15.63 7.56 -3.60
N CYS A 213 -16.43 6.90 -4.44
CA CYS A 213 -17.81 6.53 -4.11
C CYS A 213 -17.85 5.55 -2.92
N ARG A 214 -16.99 4.53 -2.94
CA ARG A 214 -16.92 3.51 -1.88
C ARG A 214 -16.40 4.05 -0.56
N LEU A 215 -15.26 4.76 -0.58
CA LEU A 215 -14.62 5.24 0.63
C LEU A 215 -15.34 6.42 1.25
N TYR A 216 -15.82 7.36 0.43
CA TYR A 216 -16.22 8.69 0.91
C TYR A 216 -17.66 9.07 0.53
N GLY A 217 -18.43 8.14 -0.08
CA GLY A 217 -19.78 8.42 -0.56
C GLY A 217 -19.84 9.41 -1.72
N ARG A 218 -18.69 9.80 -2.28
CA ARG A 218 -18.57 10.78 -3.37
C ARG A 218 -18.82 10.09 -4.71
N CYS A 219 -20.08 9.76 -4.95
CA CYS A 219 -20.54 9.12 -6.18
C CYS A 219 -20.96 10.17 -7.22
N GLY A 220 -20.99 9.79 -8.51
CA GLY A 220 -21.42 10.70 -9.58
C GLY A 220 -20.40 11.80 -9.94
N LEU A 221 -19.11 11.56 -9.70
CA LEU A 221 -18.05 12.51 -9.98
C LEU A 221 -17.87 12.76 -11.49
N ASP A 222 -17.62 14.01 -11.83
CA ASP A 222 -17.43 14.46 -13.21
C ASP A 222 -16.04 14.15 -13.76
N ARG A 223 -15.98 13.89 -15.06
CA ARG A 223 -14.73 13.74 -15.84
C ARG A 223 -13.72 12.80 -15.19
N CYS A 224 -14.20 11.67 -14.68
CA CYS A 224 -13.32 10.62 -14.18
C CYS A 224 -12.68 9.84 -15.32
N VAL A 225 -11.39 9.59 -15.19
CA VAL A 225 -10.66 8.53 -15.91
C VAL A 225 -10.28 7.45 -14.90
N SER A 226 -9.67 6.35 -15.33
CA SER A 226 -9.37 5.20 -14.45
C SER A 226 -8.62 5.60 -13.18
N GLY A 227 -7.70 6.57 -13.27
CA GLY A 227 -6.83 6.95 -12.16
C GLY A 227 -7.12 8.28 -11.47
N SER A 228 -8.11 9.05 -11.90
CA SER A 228 -8.42 10.34 -11.27
C SER A 228 -9.82 10.84 -11.61
N CYS A 229 -10.36 11.72 -10.77
CA CYS A 229 -11.61 12.42 -11.00
C CYS A 229 -11.38 13.93 -10.89
N PHE A 230 -12.00 14.71 -11.78
CA PHE A 230 -11.78 16.16 -11.79
C PHE A 230 -12.20 16.78 -10.46
N GLY A 231 -11.32 17.65 -9.93
CA GLY A 231 -11.59 18.41 -8.72
C GLY A 231 -11.55 17.60 -7.43
N GLN A 232 -11.21 16.31 -7.42
CA GLN A 232 -11.06 15.58 -6.15
C GLN A 232 -9.69 15.78 -5.51
N TYR A 233 -8.64 15.78 -6.34
CA TYR A 233 -7.26 15.91 -5.89
C TYR A 233 -6.38 16.46 -7.00
N ARG A 234 -5.28 17.09 -6.60
CA ARG A 234 -4.22 17.53 -7.49
C ARG A 234 -2.89 17.22 -6.84
N LEU A 235 -1.98 16.59 -7.56
CA LEU A 235 -0.62 16.36 -7.07
C LEU A 235 0.10 17.71 -6.90
N PRO A 236 0.55 18.07 -5.68
CA PRO A 236 1.26 19.33 -5.48
C PRO A 236 2.66 19.24 -6.08
N LYS A 237 3.19 20.39 -6.48
CA LYS A 237 4.57 20.49 -7.00
C LYS A 237 5.54 20.00 -5.93
N ASN A 238 6.54 19.23 -6.34
CA ASN A 238 7.58 18.69 -5.46
C ASN A 238 7.07 17.86 -4.26
N LEU A 239 5.82 17.38 -4.30
CA LEU A 239 5.20 16.60 -3.22
C LEU A 239 5.24 17.33 -1.87
N ARG A 240 5.12 18.66 -1.89
CA ARG A 240 5.18 19.51 -0.69
C ARG A 240 4.05 20.52 -0.70
N LEU A 241 3.45 20.73 0.46
CA LEU A 241 2.48 21.80 0.70
C LEU A 241 3.24 23.06 1.17
N PRO A 242 2.70 24.27 0.95
CA PRO A 242 3.22 25.49 1.57
C PRO A 242 3.37 25.34 3.09
N ASP A 243 4.38 25.98 3.68
CA ASP A 243 4.69 25.84 5.10
C ASP A 243 3.58 26.43 6.00
N ASP A 244 2.81 27.38 5.47
CA ASP A 244 1.66 28.05 6.10
C ASP A 244 0.30 27.39 5.76
N TRP A 245 0.29 26.23 5.11
CA TRP A 245 -0.95 25.60 4.62
C TRP A 245 -1.96 25.34 5.73
N ALA A 246 -1.51 24.80 6.87
CA ALA A 246 -2.36 24.49 8.02
C ALA A 246 -2.92 25.73 8.73
N ALA A 247 -2.35 26.92 8.50
CA ALA A 247 -2.87 28.18 9.06
C ALA A 247 -3.89 28.85 8.12
N THR A 248 -3.92 28.44 6.85
CA THR A 248 -4.74 29.04 5.79
C THR A 248 -5.93 28.17 5.37
N HIS A 249 -6.04 26.96 5.90
CA HIS A 249 -7.10 25.97 5.65
C HIS A 249 -7.49 25.27 6.96
#